data_AF-A0A2D4J9B8-F1
#
_entry.id   AF-A0A2D4J9B8-F1
#
_cell.length_a   1.000
_cell.length_b   1.000
_cell.length_c   1.000
_cell.angle_alpha   90.00
_cell.angle_beta   90.00
_cell.angle_gamma   90.00
#
_symmetry.space_group_name_H-M   'P 1'
#
loop_
_entity.id
_entity.type
_entity.pdbx_description
1 polymer ?
#
loop_
_entity_poly.entity_id
_entity_poly.type
_entity_poly.pdbx_seq_one_letter_code
_entity_poly.pdbx_strand_id
1 'polypeptide(L)'
;MLANHRKELSLNTSQFAKSLAMLGSSEDNTALSRALSQLAEVEDKIEQLHQEQANSDFFLLAELLSDYIRLLAAVRCSFDQRMKAWQRWQDAQVTLQKKRETEARLLWANKPNKLQQAKEEISEWESRMTQYEREFERLSAVLRKEVLRFEKEKTKDFRTHVTKYLETLL
;
A
#
# COMPACT_ATOMS: atom_id res chain seq x y z
N MET A 1 3.19 -9.06 18.42
CA MET A 1 3.03 -9.21 19.89
C MET A 1 1.90 -10.19 20.22
N LEU A 2 0.66 -9.96 19.76
CA LEU A 2 -0.48 -10.89 19.98
C LEU A 2 -0.34 -12.28 19.32
N ALA A 3 0.02 -12.35 18.03
CA ALA A 3 0.22 -13.65 17.36
C ALA A 3 1.35 -14.49 17.99
N ASN A 4 2.40 -13.84 18.51
CA ASN A 4 3.47 -14.53 19.22
C ASN A 4 3.00 -15.03 20.60
N HIS A 5 2.20 -14.23 21.30
CA HIS A 5 1.61 -14.65 22.58
C HIS A 5 0.64 -15.82 22.40
N ARG A 6 -0.19 -15.83 21.35
CA ARG A 6 -1.07 -16.97 21.04
C ARG A 6 -0.29 -18.23 20.66
N LYS A 7 0.83 -18.09 19.92
CA LYS A 7 1.75 -19.22 19.67
C LYS A 7 2.36 -19.77 20.95
N GLU A 8 2.74 -18.90 21.88
CA GLU A 8 3.27 -19.30 23.18
C GLU A 8 2.22 -20.02 24.03
N LEU A 9 0.97 -19.54 24.04
CA LEU A 9 -0.16 -20.24 24.68
C LEU A 9 -0.37 -21.63 24.05
N SER A 10 -0.41 -21.73 22.72
CA SER A 10 -0.53 -23.03 22.02
C SER A 10 0.57 -24.01 22.45
N LEU A 11 1.81 -23.53 22.53
CA LEU A 11 2.95 -24.34 22.96
C LEU A 11 2.79 -24.83 24.41
N ASN A 12 2.41 -23.94 25.33
CA ASN A 12 2.23 -24.27 26.73
C ASN A 12 1.05 -25.22 26.95
N THR A 13 -0.06 -25.01 26.25
CA THR A 13 -1.23 -25.91 26.26
C THR A 13 -0.87 -27.30 25.73
N SER A 14 -0.10 -27.38 24.63
CA SER A 14 0.40 -28.67 24.10
C SER A 14 1.25 -29.41 25.12
N GLN A 15 2.13 -28.71 25.84
CA GLN A 15 2.95 -29.32 26.88
C GLN A 15 2.10 -29.82 28.04
N PHE A 16 1.10 -29.03 28.45
CA PHE A 16 0.20 -29.40 29.52
C PHE A 16 -0.66 -30.62 29.18
N ALA A 17 -1.24 -30.67 27.98
CA ALA A 17 -2.00 -31.82 27.47
C ALA A 17 -1.17 -33.11 27.52
N LYS A 18 0.09 -33.05 27.05
CA LYS A 18 1.03 -34.18 27.10
C LYS A 18 1.31 -34.63 28.52
N SER A 19 1.56 -33.70 29.45
CA SER A 19 1.78 -34.03 30.86
C SER A 19 0.55 -34.69 31.49
N LEU A 20 -0.66 -34.20 31.19
CA LEU A 20 -1.91 -34.79 31.67
C LEU A 20 -2.12 -36.21 31.14
N ALA A 21 -1.85 -36.45 29.86
CA ALA A 21 -1.93 -37.78 29.25
C ALA A 21 -0.94 -38.76 29.91
N MET A 22 0.31 -38.31 30.15
CA MET A 22 1.32 -39.11 30.84
C MET A 22 0.90 -39.45 32.28
N LEU A 23 0.41 -38.46 33.04
CA LEU A 23 -0.10 -38.68 34.40
C LEU A 23 -1.29 -39.64 34.41
N GLY A 24 -2.26 -39.45 33.51
CA GLY A 24 -3.42 -40.33 33.40
C GLY A 24 -3.05 -41.78 33.07
N SER A 25 -1.99 -41.99 32.29
CA SER A 25 -1.48 -43.34 31.97
C SER A 25 -0.75 -44.04 33.12
N SER A 26 -0.28 -43.26 34.10
CA SER A 26 0.48 -43.77 35.27
C SER A 26 -0.37 -43.85 36.53
N GLU A 27 -1.66 -43.50 36.46
CA GLU A 27 -2.56 -43.39 37.60
C GLU A 27 -3.36 -44.69 37.81
N ASP A 28 -3.24 -45.28 39.00
CA ASP A 28 -3.91 -46.55 39.35
C ASP A 28 -5.42 -46.37 39.58
N ASN A 29 -5.83 -45.18 40.04
CA ASN A 29 -7.24 -44.89 40.23
C ASN A 29 -7.94 -44.68 38.87
N THR A 30 -8.79 -45.63 38.49
CA THR A 30 -9.48 -45.62 37.19
C THR A 30 -10.33 -44.36 36.95
N ALA A 31 -10.96 -43.81 37.98
CA ALA A 31 -11.77 -42.60 37.85
C ALA A 31 -10.90 -41.37 37.60
N LEU A 32 -9.78 -41.26 38.32
CA LEU A 32 -8.82 -40.17 38.16
C LEU A 32 -8.07 -40.26 36.83
N SER A 33 -7.62 -41.45 36.43
CA SER A 33 -7.01 -41.72 35.12
C SER A 33 -7.92 -41.26 33.98
N ARG A 34 -9.22 -41.61 34.03
CA ARG A 34 -10.20 -41.17 33.02
C ARG A 34 -10.39 -39.65 33.00
N ALA A 35 -10.43 -39.01 34.16
CA ALA A 35 -10.55 -37.55 34.24
C ALA A 35 -9.33 -36.83 33.64
N LEU A 36 -8.12 -37.34 33.90
CA LEU A 36 -6.88 -36.82 33.33
C LEU A 36 -6.81 -36.99 31.81
N SER A 37 -7.24 -38.14 31.27
CA SER A 37 -7.32 -38.35 29.82
C SER A 37 -8.33 -37.42 29.15
N GLN A 38 -9.51 -37.24 29.74
CA GLN A 38 -10.52 -36.31 29.23
C GLN A 38 -10.03 -34.86 29.25
N LEU A 39 -9.31 -34.46 30.31
CA LEU A 39 -8.72 -33.12 30.38
C LEU A 39 -7.63 -32.94 29.32
N ALA A 40 -6.77 -33.95 29.11
CA ALA A 40 -5.78 -33.93 28.03
C ALA A 40 -6.43 -33.75 26.64
N GLU A 41 -7.52 -34.45 26.35
CA GLU A 41 -8.27 -34.28 25.09
C GLU A 41 -8.88 -32.88 24.93
N VAL A 42 -9.32 -32.26 26.03
CA VAL A 42 -9.83 -30.88 26.01
C VAL A 42 -8.70 -29.90 25.75
N GLU A 43 -7.55 -30.07 26.41
CA GLU A 43 -6.38 -29.22 26.20
C GLU A 43 -5.82 -29.34 24.78
N ASP A 44 -5.81 -30.55 24.18
CA ASP A 44 -5.45 -30.72 22.77
C ASP A 44 -6.40 -29.96 21.82
N LYS A 45 -7.71 -29.93 22.12
CA LYS A 45 -8.67 -29.13 21.32
C LYS A 45 -8.46 -27.63 21.51
N ILE A 46 -8.15 -27.18 22.73
CA ILE A 46 -7.83 -25.78 23.02
C ILE A 46 -6.56 -25.37 22.26
N GLU A 47 -5.54 -26.22 22.24
CA GLU A 47 -4.31 -26.00 21.47
C GLU A 47 -4.59 -25.79 19.99
N GLN A 48 -5.39 -26.67 19.37
CA GLN A 48 -5.78 -26.52 17.97
C GLN A 48 -6.51 -25.20 17.71
N LEU A 49 -7.44 -24.82 18.58
CA LEU A 49 -8.15 -23.53 18.47
C LEU A 49 -7.18 -22.35 18.59
N HIS A 50 -6.23 -22.39 19.53
CA HIS A 50 -5.21 -21.36 19.67
C HIS A 50 -4.37 -21.21 18.40
N GLN A 51 -3.99 -22.33 17.79
CA GLN A 51 -3.20 -22.37 16.57
C GLN A 51 -3.96 -21.82 15.36
N GLU A 52 -5.24 -22.19 15.20
CA GLU A 52 -6.13 -21.68 14.17
C GLU A 52 -6.35 -20.18 14.32
N GLN A 53 -6.65 -19.72 15.54
CA GLN A 53 -6.91 -18.31 15.82
C GLN A 53 -5.65 -17.48 15.55
N ALA A 54 -4.47 -17.92 16.01
CA ALA A 54 -3.20 -17.24 15.76
C ALA A 54 -2.90 -17.09 14.26
N ASN A 55 -3.19 -18.11 13.47
CA ASN A 55 -2.99 -18.09 12.02
C ASN A 55 -3.98 -17.12 11.35
N SER A 56 -5.25 -17.18 11.73
CA SER A 56 -6.30 -16.29 11.22
C SER A 56 -5.98 -14.82 11.49
N ASP A 57 -5.58 -14.48 12.73
CA ASP A 57 -5.25 -13.10 13.09
C ASP A 57 -4.06 -12.57 12.30
N PHE A 58 -3.01 -13.40 12.19
CA PHE A 58 -1.81 -13.03 11.47
C PHE A 58 -2.12 -12.76 10.01
N PHE A 59 -2.91 -13.63 9.38
CA PHE A 59 -3.33 -13.46 7.99
C PHE A 59 -4.14 -12.17 7.80
N LEU A 60 -5.13 -11.93 8.65
CA LEU A 60 -5.98 -10.74 8.57
C LEU A 60 -5.15 -9.45 8.72
N LEU A 61 -4.25 -9.39 9.70
CA LEU A 61 -3.38 -8.22 9.89
C LEU A 61 -2.41 -8.05 8.72
N ALA A 62 -1.85 -9.14 8.20
CA ALA A 62 -0.94 -9.10 7.05
C ALA A 62 -1.65 -8.56 5.80
N GLU A 63 -2.88 -8.98 5.53
CA GLU A 63 -3.69 -8.46 4.41
C GLU A 63 -4.01 -6.96 4.59
N LEU A 64 -4.46 -6.55 5.78
CA LEU A 64 -4.73 -5.13 6.08
C LEU A 64 -3.49 -4.25 5.87
N LEU A 65 -2.33 -4.70 6.30
CA LEU A 65 -1.06 -4.00 6.08
C LEU A 65 -0.66 -3.99 4.60
N SER A 66 -0.80 -5.12 3.92
CA SER A 66 -0.50 -5.27 2.49
C SER A 66 -1.32 -4.32 1.64
N ASP A 67 -2.62 -4.21 1.90
CA ASP A 67 -3.52 -3.28 1.21
C ASP A 67 -3.14 -1.81 1.45
N TYR A 68 -2.78 -1.47 2.69
CA TYR A 68 -2.33 -0.12 3.02
C TYR A 68 -1.01 0.23 2.31
N ILE A 69 -0.05 -0.71 2.26
CA ILE A 69 1.21 -0.55 1.51
C ILE A 69 0.92 -0.36 0.01
N ARG A 70 0.03 -1.17 -0.58
CA ARG A 70 -0.39 -1.03 -1.99
C ARG A 70 -1.00 0.34 -2.27
N LEU A 71 -1.81 0.85 -1.34
CA LEU A 71 -2.40 2.18 -1.46
C LEU A 71 -1.33 3.29 -1.41
N LEU A 72 -0.36 3.21 -0.50
CA LEU A 72 0.78 4.14 -0.46
C LEU A 72 1.62 4.10 -1.75
N ALA A 73 1.83 2.91 -2.29
CA ALA A 73 2.53 2.73 -3.56
C ALA A 73 1.78 3.43 -4.72
N ALA A 74 0.44 3.31 -4.78
CA ALA A 74 -0.37 3.99 -5.78
C ALA A 74 -0.30 5.52 -5.67
N VAL A 75 -0.28 6.06 -4.44
CA VAL A 75 -0.07 7.49 -4.20
C VAL A 75 1.30 7.92 -4.75
N ARG A 76 2.37 7.19 -4.41
CA ARG A 76 3.72 7.46 -4.93
C ARG A 76 3.76 7.44 -6.47
N CYS A 77 3.18 6.44 -7.11
CA CYS A 77 3.11 6.38 -8.57
C CYS A 77 2.41 7.59 -9.18
N SER A 78 1.40 8.15 -8.50
CA SER A 78 0.70 9.35 -8.95
C SER A 78 1.58 10.60 -8.91
N PHE A 79 2.44 10.72 -7.88
CA PHE A 79 3.48 11.77 -7.83
C PHE A 79 4.52 11.61 -8.96
N ASP A 80 4.95 10.37 -9.24
CA ASP A 80 5.90 10.10 -10.33
C ASP A 80 5.30 10.49 -11.71
N GLN A 81 4.01 10.24 -11.94
CA GLN A 81 3.33 10.67 -13.17
C GLN A 81 3.26 12.20 -13.27
N ARG A 82 2.97 12.89 -12.16
CA ARG A 82 3.00 14.36 -12.12
C ARG A 82 4.39 14.90 -12.46
N MET A 83 5.45 14.28 -11.94
CA MET A 83 6.83 14.69 -12.22
C MET A 83 7.18 14.52 -13.71
N LYS A 84 6.77 13.39 -14.32
CA LYS A 84 6.96 13.15 -15.76
C LYS A 84 6.19 14.15 -16.63
N ALA A 85 4.96 14.49 -16.27
CA ALA A 85 4.16 15.49 -16.98
C ALA A 85 4.80 16.88 -16.88
N TRP A 86 5.29 17.26 -15.69
CA TRP A 86 6.02 18.51 -15.50
C TRP A 86 7.27 18.57 -16.37
N GLN A 87 8.07 17.50 -16.39
CA GLN A 87 9.29 17.45 -17.20
C GLN A 87 8.99 17.59 -18.69
N ARG A 88 7.96 16.90 -19.21
CA ARG A 88 7.50 17.05 -20.60
C ARG A 88 7.10 18.48 -20.95
N TRP A 89 6.39 19.15 -20.04
CA TRP A 89 6.01 20.55 -20.21
C TRP A 89 7.23 21.47 -20.27
N GLN A 90 8.19 21.31 -19.35
CA GLN A 90 9.42 22.10 -19.32
C GLN A 90 10.29 21.86 -20.57
N ASP A 91 10.43 20.61 -21.01
CA ASP A 91 11.18 20.26 -22.23
C ASP A 91 10.55 20.89 -23.48
N ALA A 92 9.21 20.95 -23.54
CA ALA A 92 8.50 21.64 -24.62
C ALA A 92 8.71 23.15 -24.57
N GLN A 93 8.72 23.76 -23.37
CA GLN A 93 9.01 25.19 -23.19
C GLN A 93 10.43 25.54 -23.65
N VAL A 94 11.43 24.73 -23.31
CA VAL A 94 12.82 24.89 -23.77
C VAL A 94 12.92 24.74 -25.29
N THR A 95 12.24 23.75 -25.87
CA THR A 95 12.20 23.56 -27.32
C THR A 95 11.58 24.75 -28.04
N LEU A 96 10.44 25.24 -27.56
CA LEU A 96 9.75 26.41 -28.11
C LEU A 96 10.63 27.66 -28.07
N GLN A 97 11.35 27.87 -26.96
CA GLN A 97 12.27 28.99 -26.83
C GLN A 97 13.40 28.94 -27.88
N LYS A 98 14.00 27.77 -28.11
CA LYS A 98 15.02 27.58 -29.16
C LYS A 98 14.47 27.83 -30.57
N LYS A 99 13.21 27.47 -30.82
CA LYS A 99 12.54 27.73 -32.11
C LYS A 99 12.35 29.23 -32.33
N ARG A 100 11.90 29.98 -31.31
CA ARG A 100 11.78 31.45 -31.34
C ARG A 100 13.13 32.14 -31.59
N GLU A 101 14.19 31.68 -30.93
CA GLU A 101 15.55 32.18 -31.19
C GLU A 101 16.02 31.92 -32.64
N THR A 102 15.65 30.77 -33.20
CA THR A 102 15.96 30.42 -34.59
C THR A 102 15.20 31.31 -35.58
N GLU A 103 13.91 31.56 -35.34
CA GLU A 103 13.11 32.50 -36.14
C GLU A 103 13.73 33.90 -36.12
N ALA A 104 14.11 34.40 -34.93
CA ALA A 104 14.77 35.69 -34.81
C ALA A 104 16.03 35.75 -35.67
N ARG A 105 16.91 34.73 -35.61
CA ARG A 105 18.11 34.67 -36.46
C ARG A 105 17.79 34.64 -37.97
N LEU A 106 16.74 33.94 -38.38
CA LEU A 106 16.31 33.89 -39.79
C LEU A 106 15.76 35.23 -40.29
N LEU A 107 15.05 35.96 -39.42
CA LEU A 107 14.57 37.31 -39.68
C LEU A 107 15.74 38.27 -39.90
N TRP A 108 16.74 38.24 -39.01
CA TRP A 108 17.97 39.03 -39.14
C TRP A 108 18.77 38.69 -40.41
N ALA A 109 18.79 37.42 -40.82
CA ALA A 109 19.49 36.95 -42.02
C ALA A 109 18.71 37.17 -43.33
N ASN A 110 17.50 37.77 -43.27
CA ASN A 110 16.64 38.08 -44.41
C ASN A 110 16.36 36.89 -45.35
N LYS A 111 16.04 35.71 -44.78
CA LYS A 111 15.72 34.47 -45.53
C LYS A 111 14.22 34.13 -45.51
N PRO A 112 13.37 34.79 -46.33
CA PRO A 112 11.90 34.70 -46.23
C PRO A 112 11.35 33.28 -46.43
N ASN A 113 11.92 32.48 -47.34
CA ASN A 113 11.45 31.11 -47.61
C ASN A 113 11.59 30.16 -46.41
N LYS A 114 12.53 30.41 -45.49
CA LYS A 114 12.71 29.60 -44.27
C LYS A 114 11.95 30.16 -43.07
N LEU A 115 11.52 31.43 -43.15
CA LEU A 115 10.84 32.12 -42.06
C LEU A 115 9.39 31.60 -41.90
N GLN A 116 8.70 31.33 -43.01
CA GLN A 116 7.34 30.80 -42.98
C GLN A 116 7.29 29.43 -42.27
N GLN A 117 8.20 28.51 -42.63
CA GLN A 117 8.32 27.21 -41.96
C GLN A 117 8.62 27.35 -40.46
N ALA A 118 9.51 28.26 -40.07
CA ALA A 118 9.82 28.49 -38.66
C ALA A 118 8.60 28.98 -37.85
N LYS A 119 7.76 29.84 -38.44
CA LYS A 119 6.51 30.32 -37.82
C LYS A 119 5.48 29.21 -37.64
N GLU A 120 5.33 28.35 -38.64
CA GLU A 120 4.44 27.17 -38.55
C GLU A 120 4.89 26.22 -37.44
N GLU A 121 6.19 25.91 -37.38
CA GLU A 121 6.75 25.08 -36.30
C GLU A 121 6.56 25.71 -34.92
N ILE A 122 6.73 27.03 -34.78
CA ILE A 122 6.48 27.73 -33.52
C ILE A 122 5.01 27.60 -33.10
N SER A 123 4.07 27.79 -34.02
CA SER A 123 2.64 27.67 -33.73
C SER A 123 2.26 26.26 -33.26
N GLU A 124 2.82 25.22 -33.89
CA GLU A 124 2.62 23.83 -33.42
C GLU A 124 3.18 23.61 -32.01
N TRP A 125 4.39 24.11 -31.74
CA TRP A 125 5.03 23.95 -30.43
C TRP A 125 4.36 24.77 -29.34
N GLU A 126 3.78 25.93 -29.66
CA GLU A 126 2.92 26.70 -28.75
C GLU A 126 1.69 25.88 -28.35
N SER A 127 1.00 25.30 -29.34
CA SER A 127 -0.15 24.43 -29.07
C SER A 127 0.23 23.22 -28.20
N ARG A 128 1.38 22.57 -28.47
CA ARG A 128 1.88 21.45 -27.65
C ARG A 128 2.24 21.88 -26.23
N MET A 129 2.90 23.02 -26.07
CA MET A 129 3.29 23.55 -24.76
C MET A 129 2.06 23.82 -23.90
N THR A 130 1.04 24.50 -24.45
CA THR A 130 -0.23 24.74 -23.76
C THR A 130 -0.97 23.44 -23.43
N GLN A 131 -0.91 22.43 -24.29
CA GLN A 131 -1.50 21.12 -24.00
C GLN A 131 -0.81 20.44 -22.80
N TYR A 132 0.52 20.41 -22.76
CA TYR A 132 1.27 19.81 -21.66
C TYR A 132 1.12 20.57 -20.34
N GLU A 133 1.03 21.90 -20.40
CA GLU A 133 0.70 22.73 -19.24
C GLU A 133 -0.65 22.33 -18.64
N ARG A 134 -1.70 22.28 -19.47
CA ARG A 134 -3.05 21.86 -19.04
C ARG A 134 -3.05 20.45 -18.46
N GLU A 135 -2.30 19.52 -19.06
CA GLU A 135 -2.18 18.15 -18.54
C GLU A 135 -1.54 18.14 -17.14
N PHE A 136 -0.44 18.87 -16.97
CA PHE A 136 0.25 19.00 -15.68
C PHE A 136 -0.63 19.65 -14.61
N GLU A 137 -1.35 20.71 -14.94
CA GLU A 137 -2.28 21.38 -14.04
C GLU A 137 -3.43 20.46 -13.62
N ARG A 138 -4.03 19.77 -14.58
CA ARG A 138 -5.10 18.79 -14.33
C ARG A 138 -4.61 17.67 -13.40
N LEU A 139 -3.45 17.08 -13.69
CA LEU A 139 -2.84 16.04 -12.84
C LEU A 139 -2.55 16.59 -11.44
N SER A 140 -2.03 17.81 -11.34
CA SER A 140 -1.74 18.45 -10.05
C SER A 140 -3.00 18.72 -9.23
N ALA A 141 -4.10 19.14 -9.86
CA ALA A 141 -5.38 19.38 -9.20
C ALA A 141 -5.99 18.07 -8.68
N VAL A 142 -6.01 17.02 -9.52
CA VAL A 142 -6.50 15.69 -9.12
C VAL A 142 -5.65 15.13 -7.97
N LEU A 143 -4.33 15.21 -8.07
CA LEU A 143 -3.43 14.70 -7.04
C LEU A 143 -3.64 15.40 -5.69
N ARG A 144 -3.78 16.74 -5.67
CA ARG A 144 -4.07 17.48 -4.43
C ARG A 144 -5.38 17.03 -3.80
N LYS A 145 -6.44 16.85 -4.60
CA LYS A 145 -7.73 16.39 -4.11
C LYS A 145 -7.62 14.98 -3.50
N GLU A 146 -6.95 14.07 -4.19
CA GLU A 146 -6.82 12.67 -3.73
C GLU A 146 -5.90 12.55 -2.51
N VAL A 147 -4.84 13.36 -2.39
CA VAL A 147 -4.00 13.40 -1.18
C VAL A 147 -4.80 13.87 0.04
N LEU A 148 -5.56 14.96 -0.09
CA LEU A 148 -6.43 15.44 0.99
C LEU A 148 -7.50 14.42 1.38
N ARG A 149 -8.04 13.69 0.40
CA ARG A 149 -8.99 12.60 0.64
C ARG A 149 -8.32 11.43 1.35
N PHE A 150 -7.13 11.02 0.91
CA PHE A 150 -6.35 9.95 1.52
C PHE A 150 -6.05 10.26 2.99
N GLU A 151 -5.60 11.48 3.30
CA GLU A 151 -5.32 11.91 4.67
C GLU A 151 -6.55 11.82 5.58
N LYS A 152 -7.72 12.27 5.09
CA LYS A 152 -8.97 12.31 5.88
C LYS A 152 -9.64 10.94 6.02
N GLU A 153 -9.78 10.22 4.92
CA GLU A 153 -10.59 9.00 4.85
C GLU A 153 -9.75 7.76 5.10
N LYS A 154 -8.65 7.59 4.36
CA LYS A 154 -7.89 6.33 4.35
C LYS A 154 -7.08 6.11 5.62
N THR A 155 -6.53 7.16 6.21
CA THR A 155 -5.89 7.08 7.53
C THR A 155 -6.89 6.66 8.61
N LYS A 156 -8.11 7.22 8.57
CA LYS A 156 -9.17 6.92 9.54
C LYS A 156 -9.72 5.51 9.35
N ASP A 157 -9.93 5.09 8.10
CA ASP A 157 -10.35 3.74 7.77
C ASP A 157 -9.32 2.73 8.28
N PHE A 158 -8.04 2.92 7.98
CA PHE A 158 -6.98 2.02 8.45
C PHE A 158 -6.97 1.91 9.98
N ARG A 159 -7.02 3.06 10.69
CA ARG A 159 -7.12 3.07 12.15
C ARG A 159 -8.36 2.30 12.63
N THR A 160 -9.51 2.51 12.02
CA THR A 160 -10.77 1.85 12.42
C THR A 160 -10.68 0.33 12.22
N HIS A 161 -10.11 -0.14 11.11
CA HIS A 161 -9.93 -1.57 10.85
C HIS A 161 -8.94 -2.20 11.84
N VAL A 162 -7.83 -1.51 12.13
CA VAL A 162 -6.86 -1.99 13.14
C VAL A 162 -7.46 -1.99 14.54
N THR A 163 -8.23 -0.96 14.92
CA THR A 163 -8.92 -0.91 16.22
C THR A 163 -9.94 -2.02 16.35
N LYS A 164 -10.80 -2.23 15.33
CA LYS A 164 -11.76 -3.35 15.33
C LYS A 164 -11.05 -4.69 15.43
N TYR A 165 -9.94 -4.87 14.73
CA TYR A 165 -9.11 -6.06 14.87
C TYR A 165 -8.63 -6.25 16.30
N LEU A 166 -8.08 -5.20 16.94
CA LEU A 166 -7.66 -5.27 18.34
C LEU A 166 -8.83 -5.55 19.30
N GLU A 167 -10.03 -5.02 19.03
CA GLU A 167 -11.24 -5.29 19.80
C GLU A 167 -11.72 -6.74 19.63
N THR A 168 -11.58 -7.35 18.45
CA THR A 168 -11.89 -8.78 18.24
C THR A 168 -10.88 -9.73 18.89
N LEU A 169 -9.75 -9.19 19.36
CA LEU A 169 -8.69 -9.95 20.02
C LEU A 169 -8.74 -9.87 21.56
N LEU A 170 -9.50 -8.91 22.10
CA LEU A 170 -9.81 -8.74 23.53
C LEU A 170 -11.03 -9.59 23.91
#